data_AF-A0A494G946-F1
#
_entry.id   AF-A0A494G946-F1
#
_cell.length_a   1.000
_cell.length_b   1.000
_cell.length_c   1.000
_cell.angle_alpha   90.00
_cell.angle_beta   90.00
_cell.angle_gamma   90.00
#
_symmetry.space_group_name_H-M   'P 1'
#
loop_
_entity.id
_entity.type
_entity.pdbx_description
1 polymer ?
#
loop_
_entity_poly.entity_id
_entity_poly.type
_entity_poly.pdbx_seq_one_letter_code
_entity_poly.pdbx_strand_id
1 'polypeptide(L)'
;MQSVIAQAKRIVVKVGSSLVTNDGKGLDHDAIARWAAQIAKLRGAGKEVVLVSSGAIAEGMQRLGWARRPKEIHELQAAAAVGQMGLAQVYESQFGRYGIRTAQVLLTHADLADRERYLNARSTLLTLLSLGVVPIINENDTVVTDEIKFGDNDTLGALVTNLIEGDVLVILTDQQGLYTADPRKDPNATFVHEALAGTPELEAMAGGAGTSIGRGGMLTKILAAKRAAKSGAHTTIASGREPDVLGRLANGEGIGTQVLAPTGRLTARKQWMADHLQLRGRVVIDAGAVEKLTSGGKSLLPIGVTEVQGEFARGEVIACVDGAGREVARGITNYSSAEARLIARKPSSEIESVLGHLNEPELIHRDNLVTRLFSSADAAGSVARRVGLQIADQLFRLARNGAAFAEIVRRQGGRIGIAGPRLHAAPQVAVLAEIRHPGRRALGDSVA
;
A
#
# COMPACT_ATOMS: atom_id res chain seq x y z
N MET A 1 -20.71 10.30 2.07
CA MET A 1 -19.27 9.94 2.16
C MET A 1 -18.59 10.42 0.89
N GLN A 2 -17.48 11.15 1.00
CA GLN A 2 -16.70 11.57 -0.17
C GLN A 2 -15.68 10.47 -0.52
N SER A 3 -15.62 10.06 -1.78
CA SER A 3 -14.68 9.04 -2.24
C SER A 3 -13.23 9.56 -2.24
N VAL A 4 -12.31 8.77 -1.67
CA VAL A 4 -10.86 9.01 -1.71
C VAL A 4 -10.30 9.06 -3.13
N ILE A 5 -10.99 8.45 -4.10
CA ILE A 5 -10.56 8.41 -5.51
C ILE A 5 -10.64 9.79 -6.17
N ALA A 6 -11.47 10.71 -5.65
CA ALA A 6 -11.54 12.07 -6.17
C ALA A 6 -10.18 12.78 -6.07
N GLN A 7 -9.50 12.64 -4.93
CA GLN A 7 -8.20 13.27 -4.66
C GLN A 7 -7.00 12.42 -5.13
N ALA A 8 -7.22 11.17 -5.52
CA ALA A 8 -6.18 10.27 -5.97
C ALA A 8 -5.60 10.68 -7.33
N LYS A 9 -4.26 10.71 -7.45
CA LYS A 9 -3.56 10.91 -8.72
C LYS A 9 -3.21 9.59 -9.37
N ARG A 10 -2.67 8.63 -8.60
CA ARG A 10 -2.23 7.31 -9.10
C ARG A 10 -3.13 6.21 -8.56
N ILE A 11 -3.81 5.51 -9.46
CA ILE A 11 -4.85 4.53 -9.12
C ILE A 11 -4.46 3.17 -9.69
N VAL A 12 -4.52 2.14 -8.86
CA VAL A 12 -4.50 0.75 -9.32
C VAL A 12 -5.94 0.26 -9.38
N VAL A 13 -6.41 -0.14 -10.55
CA VAL A 13 -7.74 -0.74 -10.72
C VAL A 13 -7.54 -2.24 -10.89
N LYS A 14 -8.16 -3.03 -10.03
CA LYS A 14 -8.19 -4.49 -10.15
C LYS A 14 -9.57 -4.94 -10.59
N VAL A 15 -9.62 -5.76 -11.64
CA VAL A 15 -10.86 -6.37 -12.13
C VAL A 15 -10.77 -7.89 -11.97
N GLY A 16 -11.71 -8.48 -11.24
CA GLY A 16 -11.76 -9.93 -11.03
C GLY A 16 -12.28 -10.71 -12.24
N SER A 17 -11.96 -12.00 -12.28
CA SER A 17 -12.36 -12.89 -13.39
C SER A 17 -13.86 -12.84 -13.67
N SER A 18 -14.72 -12.87 -12.65
CA SER A 18 -16.18 -12.86 -12.80
C SER A 18 -16.75 -11.60 -13.48
N LEU A 19 -15.96 -10.52 -13.59
CA LEU A 19 -16.36 -9.28 -14.27
C LEU A 19 -15.77 -9.16 -15.68
N VAL A 20 -14.73 -9.93 -15.98
CA VAL A 20 -14.04 -9.94 -17.27
C VAL A 20 -14.47 -11.11 -18.14
N THR A 21 -15.05 -12.17 -17.55
CA THR A 21 -15.44 -13.38 -18.28
C THR A 21 -16.95 -13.49 -18.45
N ASN A 22 -17.38 -14.06 -19.58
CA ASN A 22 -18.79 -14.29 -19.89
C ASN A 22 -19.23 -15.69 -19.41
N ASP A 23 -19.17 -15.91 -18.09
CA ASP A 23 -19.61 -17.16 -17.43
C ASP A 23 -19.08 -18.46 -18.09
N GLY A 24 -17.78 -18.48 -18.43
CA GLY A 24 -17.12 -19.63 -19.06
C GLY A 24 -17.09 -19.62 -20.59
N LYS A 25 -17.69 -18.61 -21.24
CA LYS A 25 -17.61 -18.37 -22.69
C LYS A 25 -16.52 -17.34 -23.02
N GLY A 26 -15.32 -17.54 -22.46
CA GLY A 26 -14.17 -16.64 -22.58
C GLY A 26 -14.43 -15.23 -22.05
N LEU A 27 -13.89 -14.22 -22.74
CA LEU A 27 -13.94 -12.82 -22.30
C LEU A 27 -15.27 -12.14 -22.63
N ASP A 28 -15.74 -11.29 -21.71
CA ASP A 28 -16.80 -10.32 -21.96
C ASP A 28 -16.19 -9.03 -22.54
N HIS A 29 -16.20 -8.95 -23.87
CA HIS A 29 -15.66 -7.82 -24.61
C HIS A 29 -16.38 -6.50 -24.29
N ASP A 30 -17.68 -6.55 -24.00
CA ASP A 30 -18.47 -5.35 -23.69
C ASP A 30 -18.14 -4.84 -22.29
N ALA A 31 -17.94 -5.74 -21.32
CA ALA A 31 -17.42 -5.35 -20.01
C ALA A 31 -16.04 -4.72 -20.11
N ILE A 32 -15.11 -5.33 -20.84
CA ILE A 32 -13.77 -4.77 -21.05
C ILE A 32 -13.85 -3.40 -21.73
N ALA A 33 -14.71 -3.23 -22.74
CA ALA A 33 -14.93 -1.95 -23.40
C ALA A 33 -15.45 -0.87 -22.43
N ARG A 34 -16.40 -1.22 -21.54
CA ARG A 34 -16.88 -0.32 -20.49
C ARG A 34 -15.77 0.10 -19.52
N TRP A 35 -14.88 -0.81 -19.16
CA TRP A 35 -13.73 -0.50 -18.29
C TRP A 35 -12.70 0.39 -18.97
N ALA A 36 -12.36 0.08 -20.22
CA ALA A 36 -11.46 0.91 -21.01
C ALA A 36 -12.00 2.34 -21.18
N ALA A 37 -13.30 2.50 -21.44
CA ALA A 37 -13.94 3.80 -21.54
C ALA A 37 -13.85 4.61 -20.23
N GLN A 38 -14.14 3.97 -19.09
CA GLN A 38 -14.06 4.63 -17.79
C GLN A 38 -12.62 5.00 -17.41
N ILE A 39 -11.66 4.11 -17.64
CA ILE A 39 -10.24 4.40 -17.40
C ILE A 39 -9.76 5.52 -18.34
N ALA A 40 -10.23 5.56 -19.57
CA ALA A 40 -9.94 6.66 -20.50
C ALA A 40 -10.43 8.01 -19.98
N LYS A 41 -11.64 8.08 -19.38
CA LYS A 41 -12.12 9.29 -18.69
C LYS A 41 -11.20 9.71 -17.54
N LEU A 42 -10.76 8.74 -16.71
CA LEU A 42 -9.81 9.03 -15.62
C LEU A 42 -8.47 9.57 -16.14
N ARG A 43 -7.94 8.98 -17.22
CA ARG A 43 -6.72 9.46 -17.89
C ARG A 43 -6.91 10.87 -18.44
N GLY A 44 -8.06 11.15 -19.06
CA GLY A 44 -8.44 12.50 -19.52
C GLY A 44 -8.51 13.54 -18.40
N ALA A 45 -8.82 13.11 -17.17
CA ALA A 45 -8.77 13.94 -15.97
C ALA A 45 -7.36 14.04 -15.32
N GLY A 46 -6.31 13.59 -16.01
CA GLY A 46 -4.92 13.69 -15.55
C GLY A 46 -4.50 12.64 -14.52
N LYS A 47 -5.32 11.60 -14.28
CA LYS A 47 -4.97 10.52 -13.34
C LYS A 47 -4.07 9.49 -14.02
N GLU A 48 -3.14 8.92 -13.27
CA GLU A 48 -2.31 7.78 -13.68
C GLU A 48 -3.02 6.49 -13.28
N VAL A 49 -3.19 5.56 -14.22
CA VAL A 49 -3.95 4.31 -13.97
C VAL A 49 -3.11 3.10 -14.35
N VAL A 50 -3.04 2.14 -13.44
CA VAL A 50 -2.53 0.79 -13.67
C VAL A 50 -3.69 -0.18 -13.55
N LEU A 51 -3.80 -1.12 -14.49
CA LEU A 51 -4.85 -2.13 -14.51
C LEU A 51 -4.26 -3.47 -14.10
N VAL A 52 -4.87 -4.13 -13.12
CA VAL A 52 -4.61 -5.53 -12.77
C VAL A 52 -5.82 -6.35 -13.19
N SER A 53 -5.67 -7.24 -14.16
CA SER A 53 -6.80 -7.95 -14.75
C SER A 53 -6.60 -9.46 -14.73
N SER A 54 -7.65 -10.18 -14.35
CA SER A 54 -7.74 -11.63 -14.51
C SER A 54 -8.33 -12.01 -15.87
N GLY A 55 -8.59 -13.30 -16.12
CA GLY A 55 -9.35 -13.76 -17.30
C GLY A 55 -8.54 -14.53 -18.34
N ALA A 56 -7.20 -14.55 -18.24
CA ALA A 56 -6.33 -15.26 -19.17
C ALA A 56 -6.71 -16.75 -19.32
N ILE A 57 -6.88 -17.48 -18.21
CA ILE A 57 -7.25 -18.90 -18.28
C ILE A 57 -8.62 -19.10 -18.97
N ALA A 58 -9.60 -18.24 -18.73
CA ALA A 58 -10.92 -18.37 -19.34
C ALA A 58 -10.86 -18.13 -20.86
N GLU A 59 -10.10 -17.13 -21.30
CA GLU A 59 -9.84 -16.90 -22.72
C GLU A 59 -9.10 -18.07 -23.37
N GLY A 60 -8.09 -18.61 -22.67
CA GLY A 60 -7.33 -19.77 -23.15
C GLY A 60 -8.20 -21.01 -23.30
N MET A 61 -9.07 -21.28 -22.33
CA MET A 61 -10.03 -22.37 -22.41
C MET A 61 -10.94 -22.22 -23.63
N GLN A 62 -11.46 -21.02 -23.91
CA GLN A 62 -12.26 -20.80 -25.12
C GLN A 62 -11.46 -21.07 -26.39
N ARG A 63 -10.24 -20.55 -26.48
CA ARG A 63 -9.36 -20.72 -27.65
C ARG A 63 -8.96 -22.17 -27.89
N LEU A 64 -8.79 -22.95 -26.82
CA LEU A 64 -8.44 -24.36 -26.87
C LEU A 64 -9.67 -25.28 -27.01
N GLY A 65 -10.89 -24.72 -27.02
CA GLY A 65 -12.13 -25.50 -27.13
C GLY A 65 -12.47 -26.30 -25.86
N TRP A 66 -11.97 -25.88 -24.69
CA TRP A 66 -12.19 -26.58 -23.43
C TRP A 66 -13.46 -26.10 -22.73
N ALA A 67 -14.48 -26.96 -22.66
CA ALA A 67 -15.76 -26.65 -22.01
C ALA A 67 -15.70 -26.64 -20.47
N ARG A 68 -14.68 -27.27 -19.87
CA ARG A 68 -14.52 -27.38 -18.42
C ARG A 68 -13.15 -26.88 -18.02
N ARG A 69 -13.08 -26.20 -16.86
CA ARG A 69 -11.81 -25.74 -16.32
C ARG A 69 -10.94 -26.95 -15.98
N PRO A 70 -9.71 -27.04 -16.50
CA PRO A 70 -8.82 -28.14 -16.19
C PRO A 70 -8.44 -28.13 -14.70
N LYS A 71 -8.10 -29.31 -14.18
CA LYS A 71 -7.64 -29.48 -12.79
C LYS A 71 -6.11 -29.55 -12.71
N GLU A 72 -5.47 -30.04 -13.77
CA GLU A 72 -4.03 -30.18 -13.82
C GLU A 72 -3.35 -28.82 -13.99
N ILE A 73 -2.25 -28.61 -13.26
CA ILE A 73 -1.55 -27.32 -13.24
C ILE A 73 -1.02 -26.97 -14.64
N HIS A 74 -0.41 -27.92 -15.34
CA HIS A 74 0.17 -27.68 -16.65
C HIS A 74 -0.89 -27.32 -17.71
N GLU A 75 -2.10 -27.88 -17.63
CA GLU A 75 -3.23 -27.49 -18.48
C GLU A 75 -3.70 -26.07 -18.16
N LEU A 76 -3.78 -25.70 -16.86
CA LEU A 76 -4.09 -24.34 -16.44
C LEU A 76 -3.05 -23.34 -16.95
N GLN A 77 -1.76 -23.69 -16.88
CA GLN A 77 -0.64 -22.89 -17.39
C GLN A 77 -0.73 -22.72 -18.92
N ALA A 78 -1.01 -23.80 -19.65
CA ALA A 78 -1.19 -23.75 -21.09
C ALA A 78 -2.37 -22.84 -21.48
N ALA A 79 -3.52 -22.96 -20.79
CA ALA A 79 -4.64 -22.05 -20.99
C ALA A 79 -4.27 -20.60 -20.66
N ALA A 80 -3.59 -20.35 -19.53
CA ALA A 80 -3.15 -19.00 -19.19
C ALA A 80 -2.25 -18.38 -20.26
N ALA A 81 -1.24 -19.12 -20.74
CA ALA A 81 -0.32 -18.66 -21.78
C ALA A 81 -1.05 -18.32 -23.10
N VAL A 82 -1.94 -19.22 -23.56
CA VAL A 82 -2.74 -19.01 -24.79
C VAL A 82 -3.69 -17.83 -24.63
N GLY A 83 -4.36 -17.72 -23.49
CA GLY A 83 -5.37 -16.70 -23.27
C GLY A 83 -4.82 -15.33 -22.90
N GLN A 84 -3.60 -15.24 -22.35
CA GLN A 84 -2.96 -13.97 -22.02
C GLN A 84 -2.81 -13.09 -23.26
N MET A 85 -2.48 -13.68 -24.42
CA MET A 85 -2.41 -12.97 -25.70
C MET A 85 -3.76 -12.34 -26.07
N GLY A 86 -4.85 -13.08 -25.87
CA GLY A 86 -6.20 -12.60 -26.13
C GLY A 86 -6.61 -11.47 -25.20
N LEU A 87 -6.39 -11.65 -23.90
CA LEU A 87 -6.69 -10.64 -22.89
C LEU A 87 -5.97 -9.32 -23.21
N ALA A 88 -4.67 -9.38 -23.50
CA ALA A 88 -3.87 -8.22 -23.86
C ALA A 88 -4.40 -7.53 -25.12
N GLN A 89 -4.68 -8.29 -26.18
CA GLN A 89 -5.17 -7.77 -27.46
C GLN A 89 -6.53 -7.09 -27.32
N VAL A 90 -7.45 -7.66 -26.54
CA VAL A 90 -8.77 -7.06 -26.32
C VAL A 90 -8.62 -5.72 -25.60
N TYR A 91 -7.83 -5.66 -24.53
CA TYR A 91 -7.58 -4.39 -23.86
C TYR A 91 -6.90 -3.37 -24.76
N GLU A 92 -5.82 -3.74 -25.45
CA GLU A 92 -5.13 -2.86 -26.39
C GLU A 92 -6.10 -2.27 -27.42
N SER A 93 -6.94 -3.12 -28.01
CA SER A 93 -7.94 -2.70 -29.00
C SER A 93 -8.97 -1.73 -28.42
N GLN A 94 -9.45 -1.97 -27.19
CA GLN A 94 -10.44 -1.08 -26.55
C GLN A 94 -9.82 0.25 -26.11
N PHE A 95 -8.60 0.24 -25.56
CA PHE A 95 -7.87 1.46 -25.20
C PHE A 95 -7.43 2.27 -26.42
N GLY A 96 -7.06 1.61 -27.52
CA GLY A 96 -6.66 2.22 -28.78
C GLY A 96 -7.74 3.13 -29.38
N ARG A 97 -9.03 2.82 -29.16
CA ARG A 97 -10.17 3.67 -29.56
C ARG A 97 -10.15 5.06 -28.91
N TYR A 98 -9.45 5.20 -27.79
CA TYR A 98 -9.28 6.46 -27.05
C TYR A 98 -7.88 7.05 -27.21
N GLY A 99 -7.05 6.52 -28.13
CA GLY A 99 -5.68 6.97 -28.32
C GLY A 99 -4.73 6.61 -27.16
N ILE A 100 -5.13 5.68 -26.29
CA ILE A 100 -4.34 5.28 -25.13
C ILE A 100 -3.50 4.07 -25.48
N ARG A 101 -2.19 4.18 -25.27
CA ARG A 101 -1.25 3.04 -25.38
C ARG A 101 -1.33 2.20 -24.12
N THR A 102 -1.18 0.89 -24.28
CA THR A 102 -1.11 -0.09 -23.19
C THR A 102 0.20 -0.86 -23.24
N ALA A 103 0.63 -1.40 -22.10
CA ALA A 103 1.78 -2.28 -22.03
C ALA A 103 1.45 -3.50 -21.17
N GLN A 104 1.71 -4.70 -21.69
CA GLN A 104 1.58 -5.93 -20.94
C GLN A 104 2.76 -6.07 -19.97
N VAL A 105 2.46 -6.38 -18.71
CA VAL A 105 3.45 -6.72 -17.69
C VAL A 105 3.01 -8.00 -16.99
N LEU A 106 3.93 -8.94 -16.82
CA LEU A 106 3.69 -10.19 -16.08
C LEU A 106 4.62 -10.20 -14.88
N LEU A 107 4.06 -10.44 -13.69
CA LEU A 107 4.80 -10.45 -12.43
C LEU A 107 4.44 -11.68 -11.62
N THR A 108 5.33 -12.09 -10.75
CA THR A 108 5.07 -13.10 -9.72
C THR A 108 5.29 -12.52 -8.34
N HIS A 109 4.79 -13.20 -7.31
CA HIS A 109 5.11 -12.87 -5.93
C HIS A 109 6.63 -12.93 -5.66
N ALA A 110 7.34 -13.87 -6.29
CA ALA A 110 8.79 -14.00 -6.17
C ALA A 110 9.55 -12.79 -6.74
N ASP A 111 9.06 -12.21 -7.85
CA ASP A 111 9.66 -11.01 -8.45
C ASP A 111 9.53 -9.79 -7.52
N LEU A 112 8.45 -9.73 -6.75
CA LEU A 112 8.17 -8.62 -5.82
C LEU A 112 8.77 -8.83 -4.42
N ALA A 113 9.16 -10.07 -4.09
CA ALA A 113 9.89 -10.40 -2.88
C ALA A 113 11.41 -10.20 -3.04
N ASP A 114 11.92 -10.41 -4.24
CA ASP A 114 13.32 -10.15 -4.57
C ASP A 114 13.58 -8.66 -4.78
N ARG A 115 14.64 -8.15 -4.15
CA ARG A 115 14.86 -6.70 -4.06
C ARG A 115 15.24 -6.07 -5.40
N GLU A 116 16.08 -6.75 -6.18
CA GLU A 116 16.54 -6.26 -7.47
C GLU A 116 15.40 -6.28 -8.49
N ARG A 117 14.68 -7.41 -8.59
CA ARG A 117 13.50 -7.55 -9.45
C ARG A 117 12.39 -6.58 -9.07
N TYR A 118 12.18 -6.33 -7.78
CA TYR A 118 11.25 -5.31 -7.29
C TYR A 118 11.60 -3.93 -7.86
N LEU A 119 12.87 -3.52 -7.83
CA LEU A 119 13.27 -2.21 -8.35
C LEU A 119 13.17 -2.13 -9.88
N ASN A 120 13.55 -3.19 -10.59
CA ASN A 120 13.39 -3.26 -12.04
C ASN A 120 11.90 -3.12 -12.45
N ALA A 121 11.00 -3.84 -11.78
CA ALA A 121 9.56 -3.73 -12.01
C ALA A 121 9.04 -2.32 -11.69
N ARG A 122 9.50 -1.72 -10.57
CA ARG A 122 9.13 -0.35 -10.19
C ARG A 122 9.56 0.67 -11.24
N SER A 123 10.83 0.68 -11.62
CA SER A 123 11.39 1.62 -12.61
C SER A 123 10.64 1.50 -13.95
N THR A 124 10.34 0.28 -14.38
CA THR A 124 9.56 0.02 -15.61
C THR A 124 8.15 0.62 -15.51
N LEU A 125 7.40 0.31 -14.45
CA LEU A 125 6.02 0.80 -14.29
C LEU A 125 5.95 2.32 -14.17
N LEU A 126 6.86 2.94 -13.43
CA LEU A 126 6.90 4.41 -13.31
C LEU A 126 7.25 5.09 -14.64
N THR A 127 8.13 4.48 -15.44
CA THR A 127 8.46 4.96 -16.78
C THR A 127 7.26 4.84 -17.73
N LEU A 128 6.54 3.73 -17.71
CA LEU A 128 5.31 3.57 -18.51
C LEU A 128 4.28 4.64 -18.15
N LEU A 129 4.07 4.91 -16.85
CA LEU A 129 3.15 5.93 -16.38
C LEU A 129 3.58 7.35 -16.81
N SER A 130 4.89 7.66 -16.78
CA SER A 130 5.39 8.97 -17.19
C SER A 130 5.26 9.21 -18.70
N LEU A 131 5.34 8.15 -19.50
CA LEU A 131 5.04 8.15 -20.94
C LEU A 131 3.54 8.16 -21.25
N GLY A 132 2.69 8.13 -20.21
CA GLY A 132 1.25 8.16 -20.32
C GLY A 132 0.59 6.85 -20.77
N VAL A 133 1.36 5.76 -20.79
CA VAL A 133 0.89 4.39 -21.07
C VAL A 133 0.10 3.86 -19.89
N VAL A 134 -0.92 3.02 -20.14
CA VAL A 134 -1.63 2.25 -19.09
C VAL A 134 -1.02 0.85 -18.99
N PRO A 135 -0.27 0.52 -17.93
CA PRO A 135 0.22 -0.83 -17.72
C PRO A 135 -0.95 -1.77 -17.39
N ILE A 136 -0.95 -2.94 -18.03
CA ILE A 136 -1.90 -4.03 -17.80
C ILE A 136 -1.11 -5.19 -17.22
N ILE A 137 -1.34 -5.44 -15.94
CA ILE A 137 -0.59 -6.40 -15.14
C ILE A 137 -1.44 -7.65 -14.92
N ASN A 138 -0.83 -8.80 -15.13
CA ASN A 138 -1.38 -10.08 -14.68
C ASN A 138 -0.26 -10.92 -14.04
N GLU A 139 -0.64 -12.00 -13.34
CA GLU A 139 0.33 -12.95 -12.81
C GLU A 139 1.00 -13.73 -13.94
N ASN A 140 2.30 -14.02 -13.81
CA ASN A 140 3.00 -14.87 -14.77
C ASN A 140 2.72 -16.35 -14.47
N ASP A 141 1.53 -16.81 -14.85
CA ASP A 141 1.07 -18.18 -14.63
C ASP A 141 2.03 -19.24 -15.23
N THR A 142 2.86 -18.92 -16.23
CA THR A 142 3.75 -19.97 -16.81
C THR A 142 4.80 -20.49 -15.82
N VAL A 143 5.24 -19.67 -14.88
CA VAL A 143 6.38 -19.96 -13.99
C VAL A 143 6.00 -20.13 -12.52
N VAL A 144 4.70 -20.09 -12.21
CA VAL A 144 4.16 -20.12 -10.86
C VAL A 144 3.33 -21.39 -10.66
N THR A 145 3.43 -22.08 -9.52
CA THR A 145 2.71 -23.34 -9.29
C THR A 145 1.70 -23.29 -8.16
N ASP A 146 1.96 -22.48 -7.12
CA ASP A 146 1.13 -22.44 -5.92
C ASP A 146 -0.05 -21.49 -6.11
N GLU A 147 0.20 -20.35 -6.76
CA GLU A 147 -0.75 -19.27 -6.94
C GLU A 147 -1.76 -19.55 -8.07
N ILE A 148 -1.41 -20.31 -9.11
CA ILE A 148 -2.35 -20.69 -10.20
C ILE A 148 -3.60 -21.40 -9.69
N LYS A 149 -3.46 -22.16 -8.61
CA LYS A 149 -4.57 -22.88 -8.00
C LYS A 149 -5.59 -21.94 -7.35
N PHE A 150 -5.19 -20.71 -7.03
CA PHE A 150 -5.92 -19.75 -6.20
C PHE A 150 -6.14 -18.38 -6.85
N GLY A 151 -5.32 -17.97 -7.82
CA GLY A 151 -5.45 -16.79 -8.69
C GLY A 151 -5.74 -15.51 -7.91
N ASP A 152 -4.82 -15.10 -7.03
CA ASP A 152 -5.07 -13.98 -6.12
C ASP A 152 -4.58 -12.63 -6.67
N ASN A 153 -5.24 -12.18 -7.75
CA ASN A 153 -5.02 -10.84 -8.27
C ASN A 153 -5.42 -9.73 -7.28
N ASP A 154 -6.16 -10.03 -6.19
CA ASP A 154 -6.39 -9.04 -5.12
C ASP A 154 -5.04 -8.73 -4.41
N THR A 155 -4.28 -9.77 -4.08
CA THR A 155 -2.91 -9.61 -3.55
C THR A 155 -1.97 -8.94 -4.54
N LEU A 156 -1.96 -9.38 -5.82
CA LEU A 156 -1.12 -8.74 -6.84
C LEU A 156 -1.46 -7.25 -6.95
N GLY A 157 -2.75 -6.88 -6.93
CA GLY A 157 -3.20 -5.49 -6.90
C GLY A 157 -2.63 -4.69 -5.73
N ALA A 158 -2.63 -5.26 -4.52
CA ALA A 158 -2.02 -4.62 -3.36
C ALA A 158 -0.50 -4.48 -3.47
N LEU A 159 0.20 -5.51 -3.97
CA LEU A 159 1.64 -5.47 -4.16
C LEU A 159 2.05 -4.44 -5.21
N VAL A 160 1.33 -4.39 -6.34
CA VAL A 160 1.51 -3.36 -7.38
C VAL A 160 1.25 -1.97 -6.81
N THR A 161 0.20 -1.80 -5.99
CA THR A 161 -0.09 -0.52 -5.33
C THR A 161 1.07 -0.07 -4.46
N ASN A 162 1.66 -0.97 -3.68
CA ASN A 162 2.86 -0.66 -2.89
C ASN A 162 4.08 -0.36 -3.78
N LEU A 163 4.27 -1.12 -4.86
CA LEU A 163 5.39 -1.00 -5.79
C LEU A 163 5.46 0.37 -6.45
N ILE A 164 4.32 0.86 -6.95
CA ILE A 164 4.23 2.16 -7.64
C ILE A 164 3.85 3.30 -6.70
N GLU A 165 3.66 3.02 -5.41
CA GLU A 165 3.11 3.94 -4.43
C GLU A 165 1.82 4.58 -4.95
N GLY A 166 0.80 3.76 -5.20
CA GLY A 166 -0.53 4.23 -5.57
C GLY A 166 -1.18 5.00 -4.42
N ASP A 167 -2.05 5.95 -4.76
CA ASP A 167 -2.91 6.63 -3.78
C ASP A 167 -4.05 5.71 -3.32
N VAL A 168 -4.61 4.96 -4.29
CA VAL A 168 -5.77 4.11 -4.06
C VAL A 168 -5.66 2.82 -4.89
N LEU A 169 -5.98 1.70 -4.24
CA LEU A 169 -6.34 0.44 -4.88
C LEU A 169 -7.86 0.35 -5.02
N VAL A 170 -8.38 0.19 -6.23
CA VAL A 170 -9.80 -0.05 -6.49
C VAL A 170 -9.99 -1.50 -6.85
N ILE A 171 -10.69 -2.26 -6.01
CA ILE A 171 -11.04 -3.65 -6.26
C ILE A 171 -12.48 -3.69 -6.78
N LEU A 172 -12.64 -3.90 -8.08
CA LEU A 172 -13.92 -4.17 -8.68
C LEU A 172 -14.27 -5.66 -8.52
N THR A 173 -15.41 -5.93 -7.91
CA THR A 173 -15.91 -7.29 -7.61
C THR A 173 -17.38 -7.45 -8.01
N ASP A 174 -17.92 -8.65 -7.90
CA ASP A 174 -19.35 -8.94 -8.12
C ASP A 174 -20.25 -8.63 -6.90
N GLN A 175 -19.65 -8.32 -5.75
CA GLN A 175 -20.35 -7.90 -4.53
C GLN A 175 -20.41 -6.38 -4.42
N GLN A 176 -21.41 -5.85 -3.71
CA GLN A 176 -21.55 -4.41 -3.49
C GLN A 176 -20.41 -3.82 -2.65
N GLY A 177 -19.89 -4.59 -1.69
CA GLY A 177 -18.87 -4.16 -0.73
C GLY A 177 -18.83 -5.15 0.45
N LEU A 178 -18.23 -4.72 1.55
CA LEU A 178 -18.19 -5.47 2.81
C LEU A 178 -19.50 -5.28 3.59
N TYR A 179 -19.96 -6.37 4.20
CA TYR A 179 -21.03 -6.37 5.19
C TYR A 179 -20.48 -6.86 6.54
N THR A 180 -21.16 -6.50 7.63
CA THR A 180 -20.79 -6.94 8.99
C THR A 180 -20.94 -8.46 9.19
N ALA A 181 -21.79 -9.11 8.39
CA ALA A 181 -21.95 -10.55 8.26
C ALA A 181 -22.40 -10.90 6.82
N ASP A 182 -22.48 -12.18 6.44
CA ASP A 182 -23.03 -12.58 5.13
C ASP A 182 -24.53 -12.22 5.05
N PRO A 183 -24.95 -11.24 4.22
CA PRO A 183 -26.34 -10.78 4.19
C PRO A 183 -27.31 -11.83 3.64
N ARG A 184 -26.81 -12.93 3.05
CA ARG A 184 -27.63 -14.07 2.61
C ARG A 184 -28.00 -14.99 3.77
N LYS A 185 -27.30 -14.89 4.91
CA LYS A 185 -27.44 -15.76 6.08
C LYS A 185 -27.90 -14.99 7.31
N ASP A 186 -27.46 -13.75 7.46
CA ASP A 186 -27.82 -12.88 8.58
C ASP A 186 -28.63 -11.67 8.06
N PRO A 187 -29.94 -11.61 8.37
CA PRO A 187 -30.78 -10.48 7.97
C PRO A 187 -30.42 -9.17 8.68
N ASN A 188 -29.65 -9.22 9.78
CA ASN A 188 -29.15 -8.04 10.48
C ASN A 188 -27.81 -7.53 9.92
N ALA A 189 -27.26 -8.19 8.89
CA ALA A 189 -26.03 -7.76 8.25
C ALA A 189 -26.18 -6.34 7.69
N THR A 190 -25.32 -5.44 8.17
CA THR A 190 -25.29 -4.04 7.76
C THR A 190 -24.14 -3.79 6.80
N PHE A 191 -24.35 -2.89 5.85
CA PHE A 191 -23.34 -2.53 4.87
C PHE A 191 -22.25 -1.65 5.53
N VAL A 192 -20.98 -1.98 5.28
CA VAL A 192 -19.84 -1.22 5.79
C VAL A 192 -19.43 -0.21 4.73
N HIS A 193 -19.77 1.07 4.92
CA HIS A 193 -19.39 2.14 4.00
C HIS A 193 -17.92 2.53 4.14
N GLU A 194 -17.40 2.60 5.36
CA GLU A 194 -16.04 3.00 5.65
C GLU A 194 -15.45 2.12 6.75
N ALA A 195 -14.16 1.81 6.63
CA ALA A 195 -13.40 1.04 7.59
C ALA A 195 -11.94 1.48 7.64
N LEU A 196 -11.23 1.14 8.73
CA LEU A 196 -9.81 1.41 8.86
C LEU A 196 -9.00 0.16 8.49
N ALA A 197 -8.03 0.28 7.59
CA ALA A 197 -7.22 -0.85 7.16
C ALA A 197 -6.47 -1.48 8.34
N GLY A 198 -6.56 -2.81 8.44
CA GLY A 198 -5.83 -3.60 9.44
C GLY A 198 -6.54 -3.78 10.79
N THR A 199 -7.75 -3.26 10.97
CA THR A 199 -8.57 -3.56 12.15
C THR A 199 -8.98 -5.05 12.15
N PRO A 200 -8.69 -5.83 13.21
CA PRO A 200 -8.96 -7.27 13.26
C PRO A 200 -10.42 -7.64 12.97
N GLU A 201 -11.35 -6.76 13.29
CA GLU A 201 -12.79 -6.96 13.09
C GLU A 201 -13.15 -7.14 11.61
N LEU A 202 -12.41 -6.52 10.68
CA LEU A 202 -12.68 -6.67 9.24
C LEU A 202 -12.36 -8.07 8.73
N GLU A 203 -11.32 -8.70 9.27
CA GLU A 203 -10.97 -10.08 8.93
C GLU A 203 -12.02 -11.04 9.47
N ALA A 204 -12.54 -10.79 10.68
CA ALA A 204 -13.64 -11.55 11.26
C ALA A 204 -14.95 -11.40 10.45
N MET A 205 -15.32 -10.17 10.08
CA MET A 205 -16.49 -9.90 9.23
C MET A 205 -16.38 -10.59 7.87
N ALA A 206 -15.20 -10.56 7.26
CA ALA A 206 -14.95 -11.11 5.94
C ALA A 206 -14.71 -12.64 5.93
N GLY A 207 -14.37 -13.23 7.08
CA GLY A 207 -14.03 -14.64 7.27
C GLY A 207 -15.17 -15.53 7.80
N GLY A 208 -16.41 -15.03 7.84
CA GLY A 208 -17.57 -15.74 8.38
C GLY A 208 -17.83 -17.13 7.77
N ALA A 209 -18.61 -17.95 8.50
CA ALA A 209 -18.88 -19.36 8.23
C ALA A 209 -19.34 -19.60 6.78
N GLY A 210 -18.51 -20.28 5.99
CA GLY A 210 -18.79 -20.65 4.60
C GLY A 210 -17.99 -19.89 3.54
N THR A 211 -17.13 -18.95 3.94
CA THR A 211 -16.10 -18.42 3.04
C THR A 211 -15.01 -19.48 2.90
N SER A 212 -14.94 -20.13 1.73
CA SER A 212 -13.85 -21.05 1.42
C SER A 212 -12.53 -20.28 1.51
N ILE A 213 -11.71 -20.59 2.52
CA ILE A 213 -10.35 -20.10 2.65
C ILE A 213 -9.62 -20.47 1.34
N GLY A 214 -9.25 -19.47 0.55
CA GLY A 214 -8.31 -19.65 -0.57
C GLY A 214 -8.77 -19.26 -1.98
N ARG A 215 -9.99 -18.75 -2.24
CA ARG A 215 -10.33 -18.25 -3.60
C ARG A 215 -11.17 -16.98 -3.60
N GLY A 216 -10.57 -15.86 -4.00
CA GLY A 216 -11.27 -14.67 -4.54
C GLY A 216 -12.40 -14.06 -3.71
N GLY A 217 -12.44 -14.29 -2.39
CA GLY A 217 -13.55 -13.89 -1.50
C GLY A 217 -13.43 -12.46 -0.95
N MET A 218 -14.28 -12.11 0.00
CA MET A 218 -14.18 -10.81 0.67
C MET A 218 -12.91 -10.74 1.56
N LEU A 219 -12.53 -11.85 2.20
CA LEU A 219 -11.33 -11.92 3.03
C LEU A 219 -10.06 -11.55 2.27
N THR A 220 -9.86 -12.05 1.04
CA THR A 220 -8.68 -11.73 0.23
C THR A 220 -8.62 -10.23 -0.10
N LYS A 221 -9.77 -9.58 -0.30
CA LYS A 221 -9.87 -8.13 -0.58
C LYS A 221 -9.55 -7.29 0.65
N ILE A 222 -9.99 -7.72 1.83
CA ILE A 222 -9.62 -7.08 3.11
C ILE A 222 -8.13 -7.25 3.41
N LEU A 223 -7.57 -8.44 3.18
CA LEU A 223 -6.13 -8.66 3.31
C LEU A 223 -5.32 -7.85 2.29
N ALA A 224 -5.81 -7.72 1.05
CA ALA A 224 -5.23 -6.84 0.04
C ALA A 224 -5.28 -5.37 0.48
N ALA A 225 -6.40 -4.90 1.02
CA ALA A 225 -6.53 -3.55 1.56
C ALA A 225 -5.53 -3.28 2.71
N LYS A 226 -5.41 -4.24 3.65
CA LYS A 226 -4.41 -4.20 4.73
C LYS A 226 -2.97 -4.15 4.17
N ARG A 227 -2.69 -4.88 3.09
CA ARG A 227 -1.38 -4.88 2.43
C ARG A 227 -1.10 -3.56 1.70
N ALA A 228 -2.05 -3.00 0.97
CA ALA A 228 -1.92 -1.72 0.28
C ALA A 228 -1.71 -0.55 1.26
N ALA A 229 -2.40 -0.60 2.41
CA ALA A 229 -2.26 0.40 3.47
C ALA A 229 -0.84 0.50 4.06
N LYS A 230 0.02 -0.51 3.87
CA LYS A 230 1.43 -0.45 4.31
C LYS A 230 2.23 0.65 3.62
N SER A 231 1.87 1.02 2.38
CA SER A 231 2.47 2.17 1.67
C SER A 231 1.65 3.47 1.84
N GLY A 232 0.62 3.44 2.68
CA GLY A 232 -0.32 4.54 2.90
C GLY A 232 -1.42 4.67 1.84
N ALA A 233 -1.62 3.66 1.00
CA ALA A 233 -2.68 3.65 0.00
C ALA A 233 -4.04 3.27 0.60
N HIS A 234 -5.08 4.02 0.25
CA HIS A 234 -6.46 3.63 0.57
C HIS A 234 -6.91 2.49 -0.35
N THR A 235 -8.01 1.82 -0.01
CA THR A 235 -8.63 0.81 -0.88
C THR A 235 -10.12 1.03 -0.99
N THR A 236 -10.68 0.93 -2.19
CA THR A 236 -12.13 0.94 -2.43
C THR A 236 -12.55 -0.42 -2.97
N ILE A 237 -13.49 -1.09 -2.30
CA ILE A 237 -14.09 -2.34 -2.76
C ILE A 237 -15.50 -2.01 -3.25
N ALA A 238 -15.75 -2.14 -4.54
CA ALA A 238 -17.03 -1.78 -5.15
C ALA A 238 -17.47 -2.81 -6.19
N SER A 239 -18.77 -2.85 -6.44
CA SER A 239 -19.31 -3.70 -7.50
C SER A 239 -18.89 -3.17 -8.87
N GLY A 240 -18.29 -4.02 -9.70
CA GLY A 240 -18.06 -3.74 -11.12
C GLY A 240 -19.34 -3.82 -11.96
N ARG A 241 -20.50 -4.10 -11.38
CA ARG A 241 -21.78 -4.02 -12.11
C ARG A 241 -22.41 -2.63 -12.00
N GLU A 242 -21.87 -1.78 -11.14
CA GLU A 242 -22.31 -0.39 -11.00
C GLU A 242 -22.01 0.40 -12.28
N PRO A 243 -23.02 1.08 -12.87
CA PRO A 243 -22.82 1.94 -14.02
C PRO A 243 -21.83 3.07 -13.72
N ASP A 244 -20.85 3.27 -14.60
CA ASP A 244 -19.82 4.32 -14.53
C ASP A 244 -19.10 4.43 -13.17
N VAL A 245 -18.94 3.30 -12.46
CA VAL A 245 -18.43 3.26 -11.08
C VAL A 245 -17.12 4.01 -10.89
N LEU A 246 -16.15 3.88 -11.81
CA LEU A 246 -14.86 4.56 -11.69
C LEU A 246 -14.99 6.07 -11.88
N GLY A 247 -15.85 6.51 -12.82
CA GLY A 247 -16.14 7.92 -13.07
C GLY A 247 -16.85 8.57 -11.87
N ARG A 248 -17.88 7.91 -11.35
CA ARG A 248 -18.63 8.35 -10.16
C ARG A 248 -17.74 8.44 -8.92
N LEU A 249 -16.92 7.42 -8.67
CA LEU A 249 -15.93 7.43 -7.59
C LEU A 249 -14.93 8.59 -7.75
N ALA A 250 -14.47 8.87 -8.97
CA ALA A 250 -13.57 10.00 -9.25
C ALA A 250 -14.24 11.37 -9.10
N ASN A 251 -15.56 11.45 -9.26
CA ASN A 251 -16.35 12.64 -8.99
C ASN A 251 -16.70 12.80 -7.49
N GLY A 252 -16.22 11.90 -6.63
CA GLY A 252 -16.38 11.99 -5.17
C GLY A 252 -17.57 11.23 -4.60
N GLU A 253 -18.34 10.51 -5.42
CA GLU A 253 -19.45 9.70 -4.94
C GLU A 253 -18.94 8.48 -4.15
N GLY A 254 -19.39 8.31 -2.91
CA GLY A 254 -19.01 7.16 -2.08
C GLY A 254 -19.76 5.88 -2.47
N ILE A 255 -19.14 5.03 -3.29
CA ILE A 255 -19.70 3.76 -3.75
C ILE A 255 -18.90 2.60 -3.17
N GLY A 256 -19.60 1.58 -2.68
CA GLY A 256 -18.98 0.40 -2.08
C GLY A 256 -18.41 0.69 -0.68
N THR A 257 -17.37 -0.07 -0.31
CA THR A 257 -16.66 0.08 0.97
C THR A 257 -15.32 0.79 0.76
N GLN A 258 -15.08 1.84 1.52
CA GLN A 258 -13.81 2.56 1.57
C GLN A 258 -12.98 2.11 2.78
N VAL A 259 -11.84 1.48 2.53
CA VAL A 259 -10.90 1.03 3.56
C VAL A 259 -9.73 2.02 3.61
N LEU A 260 -9.67 2.82 4.67
CA LEU A 260 -8.71 3.90 4.81
C LEU A 260 -7.37 3.43 5.36
N ALA A 261 -6.26 3.91 4.79
CA ALA A 261 -4.95 3.72 5.40
C ALA A 261 -4.83 4.56 6.68
N PRO A 262 -4.30 4.01 7.80
CA PRO A 262 -4.14 4.75 9.05
C PRO A 262 -3.00 5.78 8.99
N THR A 263 -2.12 5.68 7.99
CA THR A 263 -0.92 6.49 7.87
C THR A 263 -0.84 7.03 6.45
N GLY A 264 -0.60 8.33 6.29
CA GLY A 264 -0.40 8.93 4.97
C GLY A 264 0.86 8.42 4.28
N ARG A 265 0.85 8.36 2.95
CA ARG A 265 1.92 7.79 2.10
C ARG A 265 3.33 8.23 2.46
N LEU A 266 3.54 9.55 2.64
CA LEU A 266 4.87 10.09 2.98
C LEU A 266 5.38 9.57 4.31
N THR A 267 4.51 9.44 5.31
CA THR A 267 4.86 8.92 6.63
C THR A 267 5.14 7.43 6.56
N ALA A 268 4.34 6.66 5.82
CA ALA A 268 4.56 5.23 5.61
C ALA A 268 5.91 4.96 4.91
N ARG A 269 6.25 5.76 3.90
CA ARG A 269 7.54 5.70 3.21
C ARG A 269 8.71 5.98 4.16
N LYS A 270 8.61 7.06 4.95
CA LYS A 270 9.64 7.43 5.94
C LYS A 270 9.86 6.31 6.95
N GLN A 271 8.78 5.70 7.45
CA GLN A 271 8.86 4.56 8.35
C GLN A 271 9.51 3.35 7.69
N TRP A 272 9.12 3.00 6.46
CA TRP A 272 9.73 1.87 5.74
C TRP A 272 11.25 2.04 5.56
N MET A 273 11.70 3.25 5.23
CA MET A 273 13.13 3.58 5.10
C MET A 273 13.86 3.63 6.46
N ALA A 274 13.15 3.92 7.55
CA ALA A 274 13.68 3.87 8.89
C ALA A 274 13.76 2.43 9.44
N ASP A 275 12.83 1.55 9.05
CA ASP A 275 12.75 0.18 9.57
C ASP A 275 13.78 -0.77 8.93
N HIS A 276 14.23 -0.50 7.69
CA HIS A 276 15.26 -1.29 6.99
C HIS A 276 16.70 -0.87 7.38
N LEU A 277 16.92 -0.56 8.66
CA LEU A 277 18.07 0.19 9.20
C LEU A 277 19.42 -0.55 9.27
N GLN A 278 19.61 -1.69 8.60
CA GLN A 278 20.95 -2.26 8.54
C GLN A 278 21.79 -1.49 7.51
N LEU A 279 22.34 -0.35 7.93
CA LEU A 279 23.27 0.46 7.15
C LEU A 279 24.57 -0.32 6.92
N ARG A 280 24.61 -1.14 5.87
CA ARG A 280 25.82 -1.85 5.44
C ARG A 280 26.83 -0.93 4.73
N GLY A 281 26.39 0.26 4.31
CA GLY A 281 27.29 1.30 3.82
C GLY A 281 26.66 2.69 3.68
N ARG A 282 27.48 3.63 3.21
CA ARG A 282 27.15 5.05 3.06
C ARG A 282 27.99 5.70 1.95
N VAL A 283 27.50 6.81 1.43
CA VAL A 283 28.23 7.66 0.47
C VAL A 283 28.46 9.04 1.07
N VAL A 284 29.69 9.55 0.91
CA VAL A 284 30.05 10.92 1.23
C VAL A 284 29.76 11.77 0.00
N ILE A 285 29.08 12.89 0.19
CA ILE A 285 28.65 13.76 -0.90
C ILE A 285 29.17 15.19 -0.72
N ASP A 286 29.39 15.87 -1.85
CA ASP A 286 29.87 17.26 -1.85
C ASP A 286 28.79 18.27 -1.42
N ALA A 287 29.22 19.50 -1.12
CA ALA A 287 28.32 20.55 -0.65
C ALA A 287 27.20 20.89 -1.65
N GLY A 288 27.47 20.82 -2.96
CA GLY A 288 26.47 21.08 -4.00
C GLY A 288 25.41 19.98 -4.08
N ALA A 289 25.80 18.72 -3.85
CA ALA A 289 24.88 17.61 -3.71
C ALA A 289 24.05 17.74 -2.43
N VAL A 290 24.66 18.10 -1.30
CA VAL A 290 23.92 18.37 -0.04
C VAL A 290 22.82 19.40 -0.27
N GLU A 291 23.16 20.55 -0.87
CA GLU A 291 22.20 21.64 -1.14
C GLU A 291 21.06 21.20 -2.07
N LYS A 292 21.38 20.47 -3.15
CA LYS A 292 20.37 19.95 -4.09
C LYS A 292 19.42 18.95 -3.45
N LEU A 293 19.91 18.14 -2.51
CA LEU A 293 19.08 17.20 -1.77
C LEU A 293 18.19 17.92 -0.75
N THR A 294 18.76 18.82 0.06
CA THR A 294 18.06 19.46 1.18
C THR A 294 17.07 20.54 0.74
N SER A 295 17.46 21.39 -0.20
CA SER A 295 16.67 22.54 -0.65
C SER A 295 15.93 22.28 -1.96
N GLY A 296 16.51 21.42 -2.81
CA GLY A 296 16.02 21.20 -4.18
C GLY A 296 15.09 19.99 -4.37
N GLY A 297 15.02 19.08 -3.39
CA GLY A 297 14.28 17.82 -3.53
C GLY A 297 14.69 17.01 -4.76
N LYS A 298 15.95 17.14 -5.20
CA LYS A 298 16.48 16.47 -6.38
C LYS A 298 17.08 15.11 -6.05
N SER A 299 17.37 14.34 -7.09
CA SER A 299 18.06 13.05 -6.97
C SER A 299 19.55 13.25 -6.67
N LEU A 300 20.19 12.25 -6.06
CA LEU A 300 21.64 12.19 -5.93
C LEU A 300 22.24 11.63 -7.22
N LEU A 301 23.08 12.41 -7.90
CA LEU A 301 23.84 11.99 -9.08
C LEU A 301 25.25 11.51 -8.69
N PRO A 302 25.86 10.58 -9.45
CA PRO A 302 27.22 10.10 -9.17
C PRO A 302 28.29 11.20 -9.08
N ILE A 303 28.13 12.28 -9.86
CA ILE A 303 29.05 13.43 -9.85
C ILE A 303 29.18 14.09 -8.47
N GLY A 304 28.12 14.03 -7.66
CA GLY A 304 28.07 14.59 -6.32
C GLY A 304 28.66 13.69 -5.23
N VAL A 305 29.07 12.46 -5.58
CA VAL A 305 29.64 11.48 -4.64
C VAL A 305 31.14 11.64 -4.59
N THR A 306 31.68 11.92 -3.42
CA THR A 306 33.12 12.07 -3.18
C THR A 306 33.76 10.79 -2.67
N GLU A 307 33.02 9.95 -1.96
CA GLU A 307 33.54 8.70 -1.38
C GLU A 307 32.42 7.68 -1.18
N VAL A 308 32.75 6.39 -1.28
CA VAL A 308 31.84 5.26 -1.04
C VAL A 308 32.42 4.38 0.06
N GLN A 309 31.69 4.20 1.16
CA GLN A 309 32.14 3.50 2.36
C GLN A 309 31.23 2.31 2.70
N GLY A 310 31.83 1.18 3.07
CA GLY A 310 31.13 -0.09 3.31
C GLY A 310 30.79 -0.83 2.02
N GLU A 311 30.08 -1.95 2.16
CA GLU A 311 29.64 -2.76 1.03
C GLU A 311 28.12 -2.76 0.98
N PHE A 312 27.58 -2.56 -0.22
CA PHE A 312 26.15 -2.55 -0.44
C PHE A 312 25.80 -3.00 -1.86
N ALA A 313 24.64 -3.62 -1.99
CA ALA A 313 24.08 -4.02 -3.27
C ALA A 313 23.10 -2.98 -3.80
N ARG A 314 22.80 -3.08 -5.10
CA ARG A 314 21.68 -2.34 -5.70
C ARG A 314 20.41 -2.61 -4.91
N GLY A 315 19.72 -1.53 -4.58
CA GLY A 315 18.46 -1.57 -3.86
C GLY A 315 18.55 -1.58 -2.33
N GLU A 316 19.75 -1.64 -1.76
CA GLU A 316 19.90 -1.43 -0.33
C GLU A 316 19.72 0.05 0.05
N VAL A 317 19.31 0.30 1.30
CA VAL A 317 19.19 1.66 1.84
C VAL A 317 20.56 2.08 2.36
N ILE A 318 21.11 3.15 1.78
CA ILE A 318 22.40 3.72 2.18
C ILE A 318 22.22 5.13 2.74
N ALA A 319 23.12 5.51 3.66
CA ALA A 319 23.18 6.87 4.17
C ALA A 319 23.94 7.78 3.19
N CYS A 320 23.48 9.01 3.03
CA CYS A 320 24.20 10.10 2.38
C CYS A 320 24.74 11.02 3.48
N VAL A 321 26.06 11.14 3.59
CA VAL A 321 26.73 11.96 4.61
C VAL A 321 27.46 13.14 3.97
N ASP A 322 27.49 14.28 4.66
CA ASP A 322 28.32 15.41 4.26
C ASP A 322 29.81 15.16 4.58
N GLY A 323 30.69 16.07 4.15
CA GLY A 323 32.12 16.01 4.46
C GLY A 323 32.48 16.07 5.95
N ALA A 324 31.53 16.42 6.83
CA ALA A 324 31.69 16.36 8.29
C ALA A 324 31.18 15.04 8.89
N GLY A 325 30.76 14.09 8.05
CA GLY A 325 30.23 12.78 8.46
C GLY A 325 28.79 12.84 8.97
N ARG A 326 28.09 13.98 8.81
CA ARG A 326 26.69 14.11 9.24
C ARG A 326 25.78 13.57 8.15
N GLU A 327 24.87 12.68 8.55
CA GLU A 327 23.86 12.15 7.63
C GLU A 327 22.83 13.23 7.26
N VAL A 328 22.79 13.57 5.97
CA VAL A 328 21.88 14.58 5.41
C VAL A 328 20.62 13.94 4.82
N ALA A 329 20.77 12.73 4.28
CA ALA A 329 19.71 11.98 3.65
C ALA A 329 20.00 10.49 3.71
N ARG A 330 19.01 9.69 3.34
CA ARG A 330 19.12 8.25 3.15
C ARG A 330 18.24 7.85 1.99
N GLY A 331 18.62 6.81 1.28
CA GLY A 331 17.88 6.40 0.09
C GLY A 331 18.28 5.05 -0.46
N ILE A 332 17.49 4.57 -1.40
CA ILE A 332 17.71 3.30 -2.08
C ILE A 332 18.69 3.53 -3.23
N THR A 333 19.84 2.85 -3.21
CA THR A 333 20.86 2.99 -4.26
C THR A 333 20.49 2.22 -5.53
N ASN A 334 20.79 2.80 -6.69
CA ASN A 334 20.63 2.19 -8.02
C ASN A 334 21.87 1.38 -8.46
N TYR A 335 22.98 1.52 -7.73
CA TYR A 335 24.25 0.87 -8.02
C TYR A 335 24.83 0.21 -6.77
N SER A 336 25.56 -0.89 -6.96
CA SER A 336 26.36 -1.52 -5.89
C SER A 336 27.50 -0.60 -5.42
N SER A 337 28.10 -0.90 -4.28
CA SER A 337 29.30 -0.21 -3.76
C SER A 337 30.46 -0.25 -4.76
N ALA A 338 30.67 -1.39 -5.44
CA ALA A 338 31.70 -1.56 -6.45
C ALA A 338 31.49 -0.64 -7.65
N GLU A 339 30.29 -0.63 -8.23
CA GLU A 339 29.95 0.26 -9.35
C GLU A 339 29.97 1.72 -8.93
N ALA A 340 29.39 2.06 -7.76
CA ALA A 340 29.35 3.41 -7.23
C ALA A 340 30.75 4.02 -7.08
N ARG A 341 31.76 3.22 -6.70
CA ARG A 341 33.17 3.66 -6.64
C ARG A 341 33.72 4.01 -8.02
N LEU A 342 33.36 3.25 -9.04
CA LEU A 342 33.83 3.47 -10.43
C LEU A 342 33.20 4.73 -11.05
N ILE A 343 31.94 5.03 -10.71
CA ILE A 343 31.20 6.16 -11.27
C ILE A 343 31.19 7.41 -10.38
N ALA A 344 31.77 7.35 -9.18
CA ALA A 344 31.91 8.50 -8.30
C ALA A 344 32.64 9.65 -9.01
N ARG A 345 32.17 10.88 -8.81
CA ARG A 345 32.68 12.10 -9.47
C ARG A 345 32.54 12.14 -10.99
N LYS A 346 31.79 11.22 -11.60
CA LYS A 346 31.52 11.23 -13.05
C LYS A 346 30.14 11.77 -13.38
N PRO A 347 29.97 12.50 -14.50
CA PRO A 347 28.64 12.86 -15.00
C PRO A 347 27.88 11.61 -15.45
N SER A 348 26.54 11.67 -15.43
CA SER A 348 25.69 10.54 -15.80
C SER A 348 25.93 10.04 -17.24
N SER A 349 26.41 10.91 -18.13
CA SER A 349 26.78 10.57 -19.51
C SER A 349 27.99 9.65 -19.64
N GLU A 350 28.82 9.52 -18.59
CA GLU A 350 30.01 8.67 -18.60
C GLU A 350 29.76 7.28 -18.00
N ILE A 351 28.60 7.04 -17.36
CA ILE A 351 28.31 5.79 -16.65
C ILE A 351 28.45 4.58 -17.58
N GLU A 352 27.82 4.63 -18.75
CA GLU A 352 27.84 3.52 -19.71
C GLU A 352 29.26 3.19 -20.19
N SER A 353 30.08 4.22 -20.46
CA SER A 353 31.47 4.02 -20.88
C SER A 353 32.36 3.37 -19.81
N VAL A 354 31.99 3.52 -18.53
CA VAL A 354 32.78 3.03 -17.39
C VAL A 354 32.32 1.64 -16.94
N LEU A 355 31.01 1.40 -16.91
CA LEU A 355 30.44 0.15 -16.42
C LEU A 355 30.11 -0.84 -17.55
N GLY A 356 30.03 -0.38 -18.81
CA GLY A 356 29.53 -1.15 -19.94
C GLY A 356 28.01 -1.21 -20.03
N HIS A 357 27.30 -0.55 -19.11
CA HIS A 357 25.84 -0.42 -19.10
C HIS A 357 25.41 0.84 -18.33
N LEU A 358 24.17 1.28 -18.56
CA LEU A 358 23.51 2.33 -17.79
C LEU A 358 22.22 1.76 -17.18
N ASN A 359 22.10 1.77 -15.85
CA ASN A 359 20.84 1.41 -15.18
C ASN A 359 19.93 2.64 -15.10
N GLU A 360 20.30 3.59 -14.24
CA GLU A 360 19.64 4.88 -14.07
C GLU A 360 20.69 6.01 -14.03
N PRO A 361 20.40 7.23 -14.53
CA PRO A 361 21.37 8.31 -14.50
C PRO A 361 21.69 8.80 -13.07
N GLU A 362 20.81 8.50 -12.11
CA GLU A 362 20.97 8.83 -10.69
C GLU A 362 21.55 7.67 -9.88
N LEU A 363 22.38 7.99 -8.87
CA LEU A 363 22.78 7.03 -7.86
C LEU A 363 21.62 6.72 -6.92
N ILE A 364 20.88 7.75 -6.49
CA ILE A 364 19.65 7.61 -5.71
C ILE A 364 18.61 8.58 -6.29
N HIS A 365 17.54 8.04 -6.85
CA HIS A 365 16.43 8.86 -7.34
C HIS A 365 15.73 9.62 -6.20
N ARG A 366 15.25 10.85 -6.45
CA ARG A 366 14.59 11.69 -5.43
C ARG A 366 13.39 11.00 -4.77
N ASP A 367 12.64 10.25 -5.56
CA ASP A 367 11.48 9.52 -5.03
C ASP A 367 11.97 8.47 -4.06
N ASN A 368 13.18 7.93 -4.23
CA ASN A 368 13.81 6.92 -3.39
C ASN A 368 14.67 7.47 -2.23
N LEU A 369 14.52 8.75 -1.91
CA LEU A 369 15.34 9.46 -0.93
C LEU A 369 14.48 10.17 0.12
N VAL A 370 14.96 10.21 1.37
CA VAL A 370 14.37 10.99 2.46
C VAL A 370 15.47 11.83 3.10
N THR A 371 15.22 13.14 3.25
CA THR A 371 16.12 14.08 3.90
C THR A 371 15.83 14.23 5.39
N ARG A 372 16.87 14.47 6.18
CA ARG A 372 16.79 14.55 7.65
C ARG A 372 16.17 15.86 8.17
N LEU A 373 15.89 16.84 7.32
CA LEU A 373 15.39 18.17 7.73
C LEU A 373 13.91 18.22 8.17
N PHE A 374 13.20 17.09 8.26
CA PHE A 374 11.87 17.06 8.89
C PHE A 374 12.02 16.68 10.37
N SER A 375 11.71 17.65 11.22
CA SER A 375 12.21 17.83 12.57
C SER A 375 11.92 16.71 13.57
N SER A 376 12.78 16.68 14.58
CA SER A 376 12.69 16.04 15.90
C SER A 376 11.36 16.24 16.67
N ALA A 377 10.38 16.98 16.14
CA ALA A 377 9.06 17.16 16.76
C ALA A 377 8.14 15.94 16.58
N ASP A 378 8.22 15.22 15.46
CA ASP A 378 7.28 14.13 15.15
C ASP A 378 7.68 12.78 15.78
N ALA A 379 8.98 12.53 15.94
CA ALA A 379 9.48 11.30 16.57
C ALA A 379 9.19 11.29 18.08
N ALA A 380 9.34 12.42 18.76
CA ALA A 380 9.00 12.57 20.18
C ALA A 380 7.49 12.47 20.42
N GLY A 381 6.67 13.06 19.53
CA GLY A 381 5.21 12.96 19.58
C GLY A 381 4.69 11.54 19.32
N SER A 382 5.37 10.76 18.47
CA SER A 382 5.03 9.37 18.16
C SER A 382 5.28 8.43 19.34
N VAL A 383 6.43 8.57 20.02
CA VAL A 383 6.77 7.73 21.18
C VAL A 383 5.91 8.10 22.38
N ALA A 384 5.69 9.40 22.63
CA ALA A 384 4.82 9.86 23.72
C ALA A 384 3.36 9.43 23.53
N ARG A 385 2.82 9.45 22.30
CA ARG A 385 1.47 8.91 22.01
C ARG A 385 1.41 7.40 22.15
N ARG A 386 2.46 6.66 21.75
CA ARG A 386 2.51 5.20 21.84
C ARG A 386 2.60 4.71 23.30
N VAL A 387 3.39 5.39 24.13
CA VAL A 387 3.47 5.14 25.57
C VAL A 387 2.19 5.58 26.29
N GLY A 388 1.62 6.73 25.93
CA GLY A 388 0.35 7.21 26.49
C GLY A 388 -0.85 6.30 26.18
N LEU A 389 -0.93 5.76 24.95
CA LEU A 389 -1.96 4.79 24.56
C LEU A 389 -1.77 3.43 25.24
N GLN A 390 -0.53 2.95 25.42
CA GLN A 390 -0.28 1.70 26.16
C GLN A 390 -0.62 1.82 27.65
N ILE A 391 -0.32 2.96 28.28
CA ILE A 391 -0.66 3.21 29.69
C ILE A 391 -2.18 3.40 29.83
N ALA A 392 -2.84 4.10 28.92
CA ALA A 392 -4.29 4.25 28.92
C ALA A 392 -5.00 2.90 28.72
N ASP A 393 -4.50 2.04 27.83
CA ASP A 393 -5.09 0.71 27.58
C ASP A 393 -4.83 -0.26 28.75
N GLN A 394 -3.68 -0.17 29.43
CA GLN A 394 -3.44 -0.89 30.68
C GLN A 394 -4.33 -0.40 31.82
N LEU A 395 -4.51 0.92 31.98
CA LEU A 395 -5.39 1.51 32.99
C LEU A 395 -6.87 1.19 32.72
N PHE A 396 -7.30 1.17 31.46
CA PHE A 396 -8.66 0.82 31.06
C PHE A 396 -8.95 -0.68 31.30
N ARG A 397 -7.98 -1.57 31.06
CA ARG A 397 -8.07 -3.00 31.42
C ARG A 397 -8.07 -3.24 32.93
N LEU A 398 -7.32 -2.45 33.70
CA LEU A 398 -7.32 -2.50 35.17
C LEU A 398 -8.63 -1.96 35.77
N ALA A 399 -9.23 -0.91 35.18
CA ALA A 399 -10.50 -0.34 35.63
C ALA A 399 -11.73 -1.23 35.33
N ARG A 400 -11.69 -2.04 34.26
CA ARG A 400 -12.76 -3.04 33.97
C ARG A 400 -12.78 -4.22 34.93
N ASN A 401 -11.67 -4.53 35.59
CA ASN A 401 -11.57 -5.60 36.59
C ASN A 401 -11.60 -5.00 38.00
N GLY A 402 -12.73 -4.37 38.36
CA GLY A 402 -12.95 -3.60 39.60
C GLY A 402 -12.79 -4.34 40.94
N ALA A 403 -12.34 -5.61 40.94
CA ALA A 403 -12.06 -6.38 42.15
C ALA A 403 -10.56 -6.51 42.47
N ALA A 404 -9.65 -6.31 41.51
CA ALA A 404 -8.22 -6.58 41.71
C ALA A 404 -7.41 -5.34 42.20
N PHE A 405 -7.88 -4.13 41.93
CA PHE A 405 -7.12 -2.91 42.23
C PHE A 405 -7.07 -2.58 43.73
N ALA A 406 -8.13 -2.90 44.47
CA ALA A 406 -8.18 -2.68 45.93
C ALA A 406 -7.27 -3.63 46.73
N GLU A 407 -6.91 -4.79 46.17
CA GLU A 407 -6.06 -5.78 46.84
C GLU A 407 -4.56 -5.49 46.63
N ILE A 408 -4.18 -4.97 45.46
CA ILE A 408 -2.77 -4.61 45.15
C ILE A 408 -2.32 -3.41 45.99
N VAL A 409 -3.18 -2.40 46.16
CA VAL A 409 -2.85 -1.20 46.96
C VAL A 409 -2.76 -1.49 48.46
N ARG A 410 -3.42 -2.55 48.97
CA ARG A 410 -3.26 -3.00 50.37
C ARG A 410 -2.03 -3.86 50.61
N ARG A 411 -1.57 -4.63 49.61
CA ARG A 411 -0.45 -5.58 49.77
C ARG A 411 0.94 -4.98 49.57
N GLN A 412 1.07 -3.83 48.90
CA GLN A 412 2.36 -3.16 48.73
C GLN A 412 2.41 -1.86 49.53
N GLY A 413 2.75 -1.99 50.81
CA GLY A 413 3.13 -0.84 51.63
C GLY A 413 4.35 -0.13 51.03
N GLY A 414 4.17 1.13 50.64
CA GLY A 414 5.21 2.16 50.54
C GLY A 414 6.42 1.88 49.64
N ARG A 415 6.49 2.66 48.54
CA ARG A 415 7.66 3.02 47.69
C ARG A 415 7.70 2.36 46.32
N ILE A 416 7.34 3.13 45.30
CA ILE A 416 7.93 3.02 43.96
C ILE A 416 8.46 4.41 43.61
N GLY A 417 9.78 4.57 43.66
CA GLY A 417 10.48 5.76 43.19
C GLY A 417 10.85 5.57 41.72
N ILE A 418 10.36 6.46 40.86
CA ILE A 418 10.83 6.56 39.47
C ILE A 418 11.50 7.94 39.34
N ALA A 419 12.81 7.92 39.17
CA ALA A 419 13.61 9.11 38.86
C ALA A 419 13.58 9.38 37.35
N GLY A 420 13.14 10.58 36.96
CA GLY A 420 13.15 11.10 35.59
C GLY A 420 13.11 12.64 35.62
N PRO A 421 13.69 13.33 34.62
CA PRO A 421 14.19 14.70 34.77
C PRO A 421 13.09 15.76 34.85
N ARG A 422 13.34 16.79 35.67
CA ARG A 422 12.50 17.96 35.86
C ARG A 422 12.37 18.75 34.55
N LEU A 423 11.15 18.85 34.02
CA LEU A 423 10.75 19.91 33.11
C LEU A 423 9.58 20.66 33.76
N HIS A 424 9.86 21.91 34.15
CA HIS A 424 8.89 22.87 34.65
C HIS A 424 8.07 23.44 33.48
N ALA A 425 6.73 23.32 33.54
CA ALA A 425 5.73 24.39 33.31
C ALA A 425 4.32 23.84 32.94
N ALA A 426 3.46 23.70 33.96
CA ALA A 426 2.07 24.22 34.09
C ALA A 426 0.94 23.93 33.03
N PRO A 427 -0.36 24.06 33.39
CA PRO A 427 -1.32 22.93 33.34
C PRO A 427 -2.62 23.20 32.54
N GLN A 428 -3.35 22.12 32.19
CA GLN A 428 -4.80 22.01 31.91
C GLN A 428 -5.01 20.55 31.46
N VAL A 429 -5.76 19.67 32.12
CA VAL A 429 -7.21 19.66 32.30
C VAL A 429 -7.53 18.73 33.49
N ALA A 430 -8.34 19.21 34.42
CA ALA A 430 -8.90 18.43 35.52
C ALA A 430 -10.09 17.58 35.02
N VAL A 431 -10.15 16.31 35.40
CA VAL A 431 -11.37 15.50 35.34
C VAL A 431 -11.70 15.06 36.76
N LEU A 432 -12.83 15.58 37.25
CA LEU A 432 -13.45 15.28 38.54
C LEU A 432 -14.03 13.86 38.53
N ALA A 433 -13.72 13.09 39.58
CA ALA A 433 -14.51 11.94 40.01
C ALA A 433 -14.61 11.98 41.54
N GLU A 434 -15.62 12.69 42.06
CA GLU A 434 -16.02 12.61 43.46
C GLU A 434 -16.92 11.40 43.67
N ILE A 435 -16.47 10.45 44.50
CA ILE A 435 -17.32 9.46 45.15
C ILE A 435 -17.34 9.83 46.63
N ARG A 436 -18.45 10.39 47.13
CA ARG A 436 -18.72 10.55 48.57
C ARG A 436 -19.95 9.72 48.96
N HIS A 437 -19.71 8.79 49.87
CA HIS A 437 -20.73 8.09 50.66
C HIS A 437 -21.24 8.99 51.81
N PRO A 438 -22.33 8.62 52.52
CA PRO A 438 -23.40 9.54 52.91
C PRO A 438 -23.35 9.90 54.40
N GLY A 439 -23.91 11.05 54.78
CA GLY A 439 -24.11 11.35 56.19
C GLY A 439 -24.75 12.71 56.47
N ARG A 440 -25.97 12.63 57.03
CA ARG A 440 -26.73 13.63 57.80
C ARG A 440 -27.77 14.51 57.07
N ARG A 441 -29.02 14.02 57.16
CA ARG A 441 -30.29 14.69 57.55
C ARG A 441 -30.07 15.96 58.39
N ALA A 442 -30.96 16.96 58.51
CA ALA A 442 -32.26 17.37 57.96
C ALA A 442 -32.62 18.70 58.70
N LEU A 443 -33.74 19.34 58.32
CA LEU A 443 -34.40 20.55 58.88
C LEU A 443 -33.92 21.85 58.21
N GLY A 444 -34.77 22.76 57.71
CA GLY A 444 -36.23 22.89 57.72
C GLY A 444 -36.59 24.37 57.43
N ASP A 445 -37.80 24.58 56.89
CA ASP A 445 -38.59 25.84 56.80
C ASP A 445 -38.16 26.90 55.76
N SER A 446 -39.01 27.60 55.00
CA SER A 446 -40.47 27.71 54.76
C SER A 446 -40.60 28.58 53.46
N VAL A 447 -41.66 28.60 52.63
CA VAL A 447 -42.97 29.27 52.79
C VAL A 447 -43.78 29.06 51.48
N ALA A 448 -45.11 28.88 51.65
CA ALA A 448 -46.26 29.00 50.73
C ALA A 448 -46.48 27.95 49.63
#